data_AF-A0A2N3KWW8-F1
#
_entry.id   AF-A0A2N3KWW8-F1
#
_cell.length_a   1.000
_cell.length_b   1.000
_cell.length_c   1.000
_cell.angle_alpha   90.00
_cell.angle_beta   90.00
_cell.angle_gamma   90.00
#
_symmetry.space_group_name_H-M   'P 1'
#
loop_
_entity.id
_entity.type
_entity.pdbx_description
1 polymer ?
#
loop_
_entity_poly.entity_id
_entity_poly.type
_entity_poly.pdbx_seq_one_letter_code
_entity_poly.pdbx_strand_id
1 'polypeptide(L)'
;MMNCNKRLISGMPAEQVATSAFAWAAFGAAEAFLHAISRNSNGGESCARYMLDYITAGGLDLPPRHFIDQTIDMAPWLSPYRRRAMHTLDRLTRERDGAGQ
;
A
#
# COMPACT_ATOMS: atom_id res chain seq x y z
N MET A 1 -44.03 16.71 7.59
CA MET A 1 -43.78 15.31 7.23
C MET A 1 -42.64 15.25 6.23
N MET A 2 -41.53 14.60 6.59
CA MET A 2 -40.65 13.76 5.76
C MET A 2 -39.25 13.72 6.38
N ASN A 3 -39.08 12.79 7.33
CA ASN A 3 -37.78 12.35 7.78
C ASN A 3 -37.15 11.50 6.65
N CYS A 4 -36.17 12.07 5.95
CA CYS A 4 -35.33 11.33 5.03
C CYS A 4 -34.39 10.44 5.85
N ASN A 5 -34.77 9.17 5.95
CA ASN A 5 -34.02 8.08 6.54
C ASN A 5 -32.77 7.79 5.69
N LYS A 6 -31.69 8.57 5.89
CA LYS A 6 -30.34 8.20 5.44
C LYS A 6 -29.87 7.04 6.32
N ARG A 7 -30.25 5.82 5.96
CA ARG A 7 -29.47 4.63 6.32
C ARG A 7 -28.17 4.64 5.52
N LEU A 8 -27.29 5.58 5.85
CA LEU A 8 -25.86 5.38 5.68
C LEU A 8 -25.51 4.16 6.53
N ILE A 9 -24.66 3.28 6.03
CA ILE A 9 -24.12 2.15 6.79
C ILE A 9 -23.58 2.72 8.11
N SER A 10 -24.34 2.48 9.18
CA SER A 10 -24.20 3.18 10.45
C SER A 10 -22.93 2.70 11.15
N GLY A 11 -22.00 3.61 11.44
CA GLY A 11 -21.08 3.43 12.57
C GLY A 11 -19.62 3.84 12.39
N MET A 12 -19.09 3.96 11.17
CA MET A 12 -17.67 4.31 10.99
C MET A 12 -17.48 5.82 10.76
N PRO A 13 -16.67 6.51 11.60
CA PRO A 13 -16.19 7.86 11.34
C PRO A 13 -15.57 7.98 9.93
N ALA A 14 -15.72 9.14 9.29
CA ALA A 14 -15.15 9.40 7.96
C ALA A 14 -13.63 9.14 7.89
N GLU A 15 -12.93 9.40 9.00
CA GLU A 15 -11.52 9.08 9.18
C GLU A 15 -11.24 7.58 9.03
N GLN A 16 -12.02 6.71 9.66
CA GLN A 16 -11.85 5.25 9.55
C GLN A 16 -12.10 4.74 8.12
N VAL A 17 -13.04 5.36 7.41
CA VAL A 17 -13.29 5.07 5.99
C VAL A 17 -12.07 5.45 5.15
N ALA A 18 -11.48 6.62 5.39
CA ALA A 18 -10.28 7.07 4.70
C ALA A 18 -9.08 6.17 5.00
N THR A 19 -8.80 5.86 6.27
CA THR A 19 -7.72 4.93 6.66
C THR A 19 -7.88 3.57 6.01
N SER A 20 -9.12 3.03 5.99
CA SER A 20 -9.40 1.76 5.30
C SER A 20 -9.13 1.85 3.80
N ALA A 21 -9.51 2.95 3.16
CA ALA A 21 -9.25 3.16 1.74
C ALA A 21 -7.74 3.24 1.43
N PHE A 22 -6.95 3.93 2.26
CA PHE A 22 -5.49 3.97 2.13
C PHE A 22 -4.85 2.60 2.36
N ALA A 23 -5.34 1.82 3.33
CA ALA A 23 -4.86 0.46 3.56
C ALA A 23 -5.11 -0.43 2.33
N TRP A 24 -6.32 -0.40 1.77
CA TRP A 24 -6.63 -1.13 0.53
C TRP A 24 -5.78 -0.67 -0.66
N ALA A 25 -5.55 0.64 -0.78
CA ALA A 25 -4.69 1.19 -1.83
C ALA A 25 -3.23 0.73 -1.66
N ALA A 26 -2.71 0.70 -0.43
CA ALA A 26 -1.37 0.20 -0.12
C ALA A 26 -1.23 -1.30 -0.46
N PHE A 27 -2.23 -2.13 -0.15
CA PHE A 27 -2.25 -3.54 -0.55
C PHE A 27 -2.31 -3.73 -2.07
N GLY A 28 -3.17 -2.98 -2.76
CA GLY A 28 -3.25 -3.04 -4.23
C GLY A 28 -1.95 -2.59 -4.90
N ALA A 29 -1.28 -1.58 -4.36
CA ALA A 29 0.02 -1.13 -4.83
C ALA A 29 1.12 -2.17 -4.56
N ALA A 30 1.10 -2.84 -3.40
CA ALA A 30 2.03 -3.92 -3.07
C ALA A 30 1.88 -5.13 -4.00
N GLU A 31 0.64 -5.52 -4.31
CA GLU A 31 0.33 -6.56 -5.29
C GLU A 31 0.84 -6.20 -6.68
N ALA A 32 0.45 -5.03 -7.19
CA ALA A 32 0.90 -4.56 -8.49
C ALA A 32 2.43 -4.48 -8.57
N PHE A 33 3.09 -4.06 -7.49
CA PHE A 33 4.54 -3.99 -7.39
C PHE A 33 5.19 -5.37 -7.46
N LEU A 34 4.77 -6.34 -6.65
CA LEU A 34 5.34 -7.69 -6.67
C LEU A 34 5.11 -8.38 -8.03
N HIS A 35 3.94 -8.18 -8.64
CA HIS A 35 3.65 -8.66 -9.99
C HIS A 35 4.44 -7.94 -11.08
N ALA A 36 4.81 -6.68 -10.89
CA ALA A 36 5.70 -5.97 -11.80
C ALA A 36 7.13 -6.50 -11.68
N ILE A 37 7.61 -6.77 -10.47
CA ILE A 37 8.92 -7.39 -10.24
C ILE A 37 9.00 -8.78 -10.86
N SER A 38 7.97 -9.61 -10.66
CA SER A 38 7.95 -10.98 -11.18
C SER A 38 8.03 -11.03 -12.71
N ARG A 39 7.47 -10.01 -13.38
CA ARG A 39 7.51 -9.84 -14.84
C ARG A 39 8.68 -8.97 -15.33
N ASN A 40 9.58 -8.54 -14.43
CA ASN A 40 10.67 -7.61 -14.72
C ASN A 40 10.22 -6.36 -15.48
N SER A 41 9.06 -5.80 -15.10
CA SER A 41 8.47 -4.63 -15.72
C SER A 41 9.07 -3.33 -15.18
N ASN A 42 9.22 -2.34 -16.05
CA ASN A 42 9.64 -0.98 -15.68
C ASN A 42 8.64 -0.25 -14.76
N GLY A 43 7.39 -0.73 -14.66
CA GLY A 43 6.35 -0.11 -13.82
C GLY A 43 6.47 -0.41 -12.33
N GLY A 44 7.37 -1.30 -11.90
CA GLY A 44 7.47 -1.72 -10.50
C GLY A 44 7.86 -0.58 -9.55
N GLU A 45 8.73 0.34 -10.00
CA GLU A 45 9.15 1.46 -9.16
C GLU A 45 8.00 2.43 -8.86
N SER A 46 7.16 2.74 -9.85
CA SER A 46 5.99 3.60 -9.65
C SER A 46 5.00 2.99 -8.66
N CYS A 47 4.74 1.69 -8.75
CA CYS A 47 3.89 0.98 -7.77
C CYS A 47 4.48 1.01 -6.36
N ALA A 48 5.79 0.83 -6.23
CA ALA A 48 6.48 0.95 -4.94
C ALA A 48 6.38 2.37 -4.36
N ARG A 49 6.50 3.41 -5.20
CA ARG A 49 6.32 4.81 -4.77
C ARG A 49 4.88 5.06 -4.29
N TYR A 50 3.87 4.64 -5.04
CA TYR A 50 2.47 4.79 -4.62
C TYR A 50 2.18 4.06 -3.32
N MET A 51 2.71 2.85 -3.15
CA MET A 51 2.58 2.10 -1.90
C MET A 51 3.11 2.90 -0.70
N LEU A 52 4.31 3.47 -0.81
CA LEU A 52 4.88 4.32 0.24
C LEU A 52 4.03 5.58 0.47
N ASP A 53 3.49 6.19 -0.59
CA ASP A 53 2.62 7.38 -0.49
C ASP A 53 1.32 7.06 0.25
N TYR A 54 0.68 5.92 -0.02
CA TYR A 54 -0.53 5.51 0.68
C TYR A 54 -0.28 5.19 2.15
N ILE A 55 0.87 4.60 2.48
CA ILE A 55 1.28 4.34 3.86
C ILE A 55 1.44 5.67 4.62
N THR A 56 2.21 6.61 4.05
CA THR A 56 2.47 7.90 4.69
C THR A 56 1.23 8.79 4.75
N ALA A 57 0.53 8.97 3.63
CA ALA A 57 -0.65 9.84 3.56
C ALA A 57 -1.85 9.29 4.35
N GLY A 58 -1.97 7.97 4.42
CA GLY A 58 -2.99 7.30 5.22
C GLY A 58 -2.69 7.23 6.71
N GLY A 59 -1.49 7.63 7.14
CA GLY A 59 -1.03 7.47 8.53
C GLY A 59 -1.07 6.01 8.96
N LEU A 60 -0.77 5.08 8.05
CA LEU A 60 -0.81 3.65 8.34
C LEU A 60 0.39 3.33 9.22
N ASP A 61 0.13 3.01 10.50
CA ASP A 61 1.17 2.66 11.49
C ASP A 61 1.74 1.23 11.26
N LEU A 62 2.03 0.91 10.00
CA LEU A 62 2.50 -0.38 9.54
C LEU A 62 3.66 -0.19 8.55
N PRO A 63 4.77 -0.93 8.71
CA PRO A 63 5.90 -0.79 7.82
C PRO A 63 5.57 -1.35 6.42
N PRO A 64 6.24 -0.88 5.35
CA PRO A 64 6.08 -1.40 3.99
C PRO A 64 6.21 -2.94 3.89
N ARG A 65 7.08 -3.53 4.72
CA ARG A 65 7.24 -4.99 4.82
C ARG A 65 5.92 -5.71 5.10
N HIS A 66 5.05 -5.15 5.95
CA HIS A 66 3.77 -5.78 6.29
C HIS A 66 2.92 -6.06 5.05
N PHE A 67 2.79 -5.08 4.16
CA PHE A 67 1.98 -5.22 2.95
C PHE A 67 2.58 -6.21 1.96
N ILE A 68 3.91 -6.22 1.81
CA ILE A 68 4.62 -7.22 0.99
C ILE A 68 4.38 -8.63 1.52
N ASP A 69 4.50 -8.81 2.83
CA ASP A 69 4.37 -10.11 3.48
C ASP A 69 2.93 -10.63 3.33
N GLN A 70 1.93 -9.77 3.57
CA GLN A 70 0.52 -10.11 3.37
C GLN A 70 0.20 -10.50 1.92
N THR A 71 0.72 -9.76 0.94
CA THR A 71 0.54 -10.10 -0.48
C THR A 71 1.15 -11.45 -0.81
N ILE A 72 2.31 -11.78 -0.23
CA ILE A 72 2.95 -13.08 -0.42
C ILE A 72 2.12 -14.19 0.25
N ASP A 73 1.52 -13.93 1.41
CA ASP A 73 0.65 -14.91 2.06
C ASP A 73 -0.58 -15.23 1.19
N MET A 74 -1.10 -14.22 0.47
CA MET A 74 -2.20 -14.40 -0.50
C MET A 74 -1.75 -15.06 -1.81
N ALA A 75 -0.51 -14.81 -2.25
CA ALA A 75 0.05 -15.34 -3.49
C ALA A 75 1.49 -15.87 -3.25
N PRO A 76 1.63 -17.08 -2.68
CA PRO A 76 2.92 -17.61 -2.21
C PRO A 76 4.01 -17.72 -3.29
N TRP A 77 3.61 -17.85 -4.55
CA TRP A 77 4.53 -17.89 -5.70
C TRP A 77 5.31 -16.58 -5.89
N LEU A 78 4.87 -15.47 -5.26
CA LEU A 78 5.59 -14.20 -5.25
C LEU A 78 6.73 -14.15 -4.23
N SER A 79 6.82 -15.12 -3.32
CA SER A 79 7.84 -15.19 -2.26
C SER A 79 9.29 -14.97 -2.74
N PRO A 80 9.73 -15.55 -3.89
CA PRO A 80 11.08 -15.32 -4.40
C PRO A 80 11.43 -13.86 -4.68
N TYR A 81 10.43 -13.01 -4.93
CA TYR A 81 10.62 -11.59 -5.26
C TYR A 81 10.69 -10.69 -4.02
N ARG A 82 10.41 -11.22 -2.82
CA ARG A 82 10.41 -10.46 -1.55
C ARG A 82 11.69 -9.66 -1.34
N ARG A 83 12.86 -10.29 -1.49
CA ARG A 83 14.15 -9.64 -1.24
C ARG A 83 14.37 -8.45 -2.16
N ARG A 84 14.06 -8.62 -3.46
CA ARG A 84 14.17 -7.55 -4.46
C ARG A 84 13.17 -6.42 -4.18
N ALA A 85 11.94 -6.77 -3.79
CA ALA A 85 10.92 -5.80 -3.38
C ALA A 85 11.40 -4.94 -2.21
N MET A 86 11.91 -5.57 -1.15
CA MET A 86 12.42 -4.88 0.03
C MET A 86 13.62 -3.97 -0.30
N HIS A 87 14.57 -4.42 -1.11
CA HIS A 87 15.68 -3.57 -1.53
C HIS A 87 15.24 -2.31 -2.28
N THR A 88 14.24 -2.45 -3.17
CA THR A 88 13.68 -1.29 -3.88
C THR A 88 12.98 -0.34 -2.91
N LEU A 89 12.18 -0.86 -1.97
CA LEU A 89 11.50 -0.03 -0.96
C LEU A 89 12.51 0.70 -0.07
N ASP A 90 13.53 0.00 0.43
CA ASP A 90 14.59 0.60 1.26
C ASP A 90 15.34 1.73 0.53
N ARG A 91 15.64 1.53 -0.76
CA ARG A 91 16.25 2.57 -1.60
C ARG A 91 15.33 3.79 -1.71
N LEU A 92 14.07 3.57 -2.06
CA LEU A 92 13.09 4.65 -2.25
C LEU A 92 12.81 5.42 -0.95
N THR A 93 12.76 4.74 0.19
CA THR A 93 12.64 5.39 1.50
C THR A 93 13.84 6.29 1.77
N ARG A 94 15.07 5.81 1.55
CA ARG A 94 16.28 6.64 1.71
C ARG A 94 16.32 7.83 0.76
N GLU A 95 15.85 7.66 -0.47
CA GLU A 95 15.73 8.78 -1.44
C GLU A 95 14.76 9.85 -0.94
N ARG A 96 13.65 9.46 -0.31
CA ARG A 96 12.69 10.41 0.29
C ARG A 96 13.30 11.12 1.49
N ASP A 97 13.99 10.39 2.36
CA ASP A 97 14.62 10.95 3.56
C ASP A 97 15.78 11.89 3.21
N GLY A 98 16.53 11.58 2.16
CA GLY A 98 17.65 12.39 1.66
C GLY A 98 17.23 13.61 0.83
N ALA A 99 16.05 13.58 0.19
CA ALA A 99 15.48 14.71 -0.56
C ALA A 99 14.72 15.71 0.33
N GLY A 100 14.59 15.43 1.62
CA GLY A 100 13.97 16.31 2.63
C GLY A 100 14.96 17.24 3.35
N GLN A 101 16.20 17.35 2.88
CA GLN A 101 17.23 18.33 3.32
C GLN A 101 17.51 19.32 2.20
#